data_AF-A0A940BWW6-F1
#
_entry.id   AF-A0A940BWW6-F1
#
_cell.length_a   1.000
_cell.length_b   1.000
_cell.length_c   1.000
_cell.angle_alpha   90.00
_cell.angle_beta   90.00
_cell.angle_gamma   90.00
#
_symmetry.space_group_name_H-M   'P 1'
#
loop_
_entity.id
_entity.type
_entity.pdbx_description
1 polymer ?
#
loop_
_entity_poly.entity_id
_entity_poly.type
_entity_poly.pdbx_seq_one_letter_code
_entity_poly.pdbx_strand_id
1 'polypeptide(L)'
;MTILERYNAALDERAAAMRAEAAAARQSGDERRHSLFLMQASMLGDMLKQLGKVEHNRIRAGILQSEIDFMTRQAASFEARGDFDAADQARVKADTIRWAQDALRRLEAEGDE
;
A
#
# COMPACT_ATOMS: atom_id res chain seq x y z
N MET A 1 -10.38 -14.19 16.25
CA MET A 1 -10.17 -13.14 15.25
C MET A 1 -9.68 -13.84 13.98
N THR A 2 -10.40 -13.71 12.88
CA THR A 2 -10.08 -14.34 11.58
C THR A 2 -8.84 -13.70 10.95
N ILE A 3 -8.21 -14.37 9.98
CA ILE A 3 -7.10 -13.82 9.19
C ILE A 3 -7.49 -12.47 8.57
N LEU A 4 -8.70 -12.37 8.02
CA LEU A 4 -9.20 -11.13 7.41
C LEU A 4 -9.42 -10.00 8.42
N GLU A 5 -9.86 -10.31 9.64
CA GLU A 5 -9.97 -9.30 10.71
C GLU A 5 -8.58 -8.81 11.13
N ARG A 6 -7.60 -9.71 11.27
CA ARG A 6 -6.21 -9.36 11.60
C ARG A 6 -5.57 -8.52 10.49
N TYR A 7 -5.82 -8.88 9.24
CA TYR A 7 -5.36 -8.14 8.08
C TYR A 7 -5.97 -6.72 8.03
N ASN A 8 -7.28 -6.60 8.23
CA ASN A 8 -7.93 -5.28 8.27
C ASN A 8 -7.39 -4.40 9.40
N ALA A 9 -7.15 -4.97 10.59
CA ALA A 9 -6.57 -4.26 11.72
C ALA A 9 -5.14 -3.77 11.41
N ALA A 10 -4.30 -4.62 10.79
CA ALA A 10 -2.96 -4.25 10.38
C ALA A 10 -2.95 -3.10 9.34
N LEU A 11 -3.89 -3.12 8.40
CA LEU A 11 -4.08 -2.02 7.44
C LEU A 11 -4.47 -0.71 8.14
N ASP A 12 -5.39 -0.77 9.10
CA ASP A 12 -5.85 0.40 9.86
C ASP A 12 -4.72 0.99 10.73
N GLU A 13 -3.95 0.15 11.41
CA GLU A 13 -2.78 0.55 12.19
C GLU A 13 -1.73 1.21 11.31
N ARG A 14 -1.42 0.61 10.15
CA ARG A 14 -0.47 1.19 9.19
C ARG A 14 -0.98 2.53 8.65
N ALA A 15 -2.27 2.66 8.37
CA ALA A 15 -2.86 3.93 7.92
C ALA A 15 -2.74 5.02 8.99
N ALA A 16 -2.95 4.68 10.27
CA ALA A 16 -2.74 5.61 11.38
C ALA A 16 -1.26 6.06 11.48
N ALA A 17 -0.32 5.12 11.35
CA ALA A 17 1.12 5.44 11.33
C ALA A 17 1.48 6.40 10.18
N MET A 18 0.96 6.16 8.96
CA MET A 18 1.20 7.07 7.83
C MET A 18 0.61 8.46 8.05
N ARG A 19 -0.55 8.59 8.73
CA ARG A 19 -1.09 9.91 9.11
C ARG A 19 -0.19 10.64 10.11
N ALA A 20 0.42 9.91 11.06
CA ALA A 20 1.37 10.49 11.99
C ALA A 20 2.64 10.97 11.27
N GLU A 21 3.19 10.17 10.36
CA GLU A 21 4.33 10.54 9.50
C GLU A 21 4.00 11.76 8.62
N ALA A 22 2.79 11.82 8.06
CA ALA A 22 2.32 12.98 7.32
C ALA A 22 2.29 14.24 8.19
N ALA A 23 1.80 14.14 9.43
CA ALA A 23 1.77 15.26 10.35
C ALA A 23 3.19 15.75 10.71
N ALA A 24 4.13 14.83 10.93
CA ALA A 24 5.54 15.14 11.16
C ALA A 24 6.18 15.84 9.96
N ALA A 25 5.96 15.33 8.73
CA ALA A 25 6.46 15.93 7.50
C ALA A 25 5.94 17.36 7.28
N ARG A 26 4.67 17.61 7.61
CA ARG A 26 4.08 18.96 7.56
C ARG A 26 4.75 19.91 8.55
N GLN A 27 5.04 19.44 9.76
CA GLN A 27 5.73 20.26 10.78
C GLN A 27 7.17 20.61 10.35
N SER A 28 7.84 19.74 9.60
CA SER A 28 9.16 20.02 9.03
C SER A 28 9.15 20.79 7.70
N GLY A 29 7.97 21.14 7.17
CA GLY A 29 7.82 21.86 5.90
C GLY A 29 8.06 21.01 4.64
N ASP A 30 8.05 19.68 4.75
CA ASP A 30 8.21 18.76 3.62
C ASP A 30 6.84 18.39 3.03
N GLU A 31 6.30 19.28 2.20
CA GLU A 31 4.98 19.13 1.59
C GLU A 31 4.88 17.90 0.65
N ARG A 32 5.99 17.53 -0.01
CA ARG A 32 6.05 16.32 -0.86
C ARG A 32 5.84 15.08 -0.02
N ARG A 33 6.62 14.90 1.06
CA ARG A 33 6.44 13.76 1.97
C ARG A 33 5.08 13.77 2.66
N HIS A 34 4.59 14.95 3.06
CA HIS A 34 3.25 15.08 3.63
C HIS A 34 2.18 14.49 2.69
N SER A 35 2.21 14.88 1.42
CA SER A 35 1.27 14.43 0.40
C SER A 35 1.36 12.92 0.14
N LEU A 36 2.58 12.40 0.03
CA LEU A 36 2.81 10.97 -0.20
C LEU A 36 2.31 10.11 0.96
N PHE A 37 2.56 10.51 2.21
CA PHE A 37 2.08 9.76 3.38
C PHE A 37 0.56 9.80 3.53
N LEU A 38 -0.09 10.93 3.22
CA LEU A 38 -1.56 10.98 3.17
C LEU A 38 -2.14 10.06 2.09
N MET A 39 -1.48 9.98 0.93
CA MET A 39 -1.87 9.05 -0.14
C MET A 39 -1.79 7.59 0.35
N GLN A 40 -0.68 7.19 0.99
CA GLN A 40 -0.54 5.84 1.54
C GLN A 40 -1.63 5.53 2.57
N ALA A 41 -1.89 6.46 3.50
CA ALA A 41 -2.92 6.30 4.51
C ALA A 41 -4.33 6.10 3.90
N SER A 42 -4.63 6.79 2.81
CA SER A 42 -5.90 6.66 2.09
C SER A 42 -6.04 5.29 1.41
N MET A 43 -4.98 4.82 0.75
CA MET A 43 -4.99 3.54 0.03
C MET A 43 -5.18 2.33 0.93
N LEU A 44 -4.59 2.35 2.13
CA LEU A 44 -4.69 1.28 3.14
C LEU A 44 -6.12 1.05 3.63
N GLY A 45 -7.05 1.95 3.31
CA GLY A 45 -8.48 1.79 3.59
C GLY A 45 -9.17 0.76 2.68
N ASP A 46 -10.38 1.09 2.25
CA ASP A 46 -11.31 0.13 1.66
C ASP A 46 -10.77 -0.61 0.42
N MET A 47 -9.93 0.04 -0.38
CA MET A 47 -9.37 -0.55 -1.59
C MET A 47 -8.50 -1.79 -1.28
N LEU A 48 -7.51 -1.65 -0.39
CA LEU A 48 -6.60 -2.76 -0.06
C LEU A 48 -7.27 -3.81 0.82
N LYS A 49 -8.28 -3.44 1.61
CA LYS A 49 -9.15 -4.40 2.30
C LYS A 49 -9.90 -5.28 1.31
N GLN A 50 -10.48 -4.71 0.25
CA GLN A 50 -11.21 -5.48 -0.76
C GLN A 50 -10.29 -6.33 -1.62
N LEU A 51 -9.17 -5.78 -2.09
CA LEU A 51 -8.20 -6.54 -2.89
C LEU A 51 -7.58 -7.70 -2.10
N GLY A 52 -7.26 -7.50 -0.82
CA GLY A 52 -6.76 -8.56 0.05
C GLY A 52 -7.76 -9.71 0.22
N LYS A 53 -9.07 -9.43 0.30
CA LYS A 53 -10.11 -10.47 0.32
C LYS A 53 -10.16 -11.29 -0.98
N VAL A 54 -10.02 -10.63 -2.13
CA VAL A 54 -10.01 -11.31 -3.43
C VAL A 54 -8.81 -12.24 -3.57
N GLU A 55 -7.63 -11.79 -3.13
CA GLU A 55 -6.40 -12.59 -3.13
C GLU A 55 -6.49 -13.75 -2.13
N HIS A 56 -6.92 -13.50 -0.88
CA HIS A 56 -7.06 -14.51 0.17
C HIS A 56 -8.02 -15.65 -0.22
N ASN A 57 -9.14 -15.30 -0.87
CA ASN A 57 -10.09 -16.29 -1.38
C ASN A 57 -9.58 -17.04 -2.62
N ARG A 58 -8.34 -16.78 -3.07
CA ARG A 58 -7.68 -17.34 -4.26
C ARG A 58 -8.47 -17.14 -5.56
N ILE A 59 -9.47 -16.25 -5.56
CA ILE A 59 -10.33 -15.99 -6.73
C ILE A 59 -9.50 -15.40 -7.86
N ARG A 60 -8.51 -14.57 -7.53
CA ARG A 60 -7.54 -14.00 -8.48
C ARG A 60 -6.15 -13.93 -7.85
N ALA A 61 -5.52 -15.08 -7.69
CA ALA A 61 -4.13 -15.14 -7.24
C ALA A 61 -3.22 -14.33 -8.20
N GLY A 62 -2.38 -13.48 -7.63
CA GLY A 62 -1.45 -12.64 -8.37
C GLY A 62 -2.00 -11.30 -8.86
N ILE A 63 -3.22 -10.90 -8.43
CA ILE A 63 -3.76 -9.58 -8.80
C ILE A 63 -2.92 -8.46 -8.17
N LEU A 64 -2.52 -8.63 -6.90
CA LEU A 64 -1.67 -7.68 -6.20
C LEU A 64 -0.28 -7.58 -6.85
N GLN A 65 0.30 -8.72 -7.25
CA GLN A 65 1.60 -8.73 -7.93
C GLN A 65 1.54 -8.03 -9.29
N SER A 66 0.50 -8.31 -10.08
CA SER A 66 0.31 -7.68 -11.39
C SER A 66 0.17 -6.15 -11.27
N GLU A 67 -0.53 -5.69 -10.23
CA GLU A 67 -0.69 -4.26 -9.95
C GLU A 67 0.63 -3.60 -9.55
N ILE A 68 1.42 -4.26 -8.69
CA ILE A 68 2.77 -3.79 -8.31
C ILE A 68 3.66 -3.65 -9.54
N ASP A 69 3.68 -4.66 -10.42
CA ASP A 69 4.51 -4.67 -11.63
C ASP A 69 4.08 -3.59 -12.62
N PHE A 70 2.76 -3.37 -12.76
CA PHE A 70 2.22 -2.28 -13.57
C PHE A 70 2.67 -0.91 -13.05
N MET A 71 2.47 -0.64 -11.77
CA MET A 71 2.84 0.65 -11.16
C MET A 71 4.34 0.91 -11.19
N THR A 72 5.16 -0.13 -11.00
CA THR A 72 6.62 -0.02 -11.10
C THR A 72 7.06 0.39 -12.50
N ARG A 73 6.47 -0.21 -13.53
CA ARG A 73 6.71 0.18 -14.94
C ARG A 73 6.20 1.60 -15.23
N GLN A 74 5.06 1.97 -14.66
CA GLN A 74 4.49 3.30 -14.82
C GLN A 74 5.41 4.36 -14.21
N ALA A 75 5.95 4.12 -13.01
CA ALA A 75 6.91 5.00 -12.37
C ALA A 75 8.15 5.23 -13.23
N ALA A 76 8.76 4.15 -13.73
CA ALA A 76 9.92 4.25 -14.62
C ALA A 76 9.60 5.05 -15.90
N SER A 77 8.40 4.88 -16.47
CA SER A 77 7.96 5.67 -17.62
C SER A 77 7.77 7.15 -17.31
N PHE A 78 7.31 7.51 -16.12
CA PHE A 78 7.15 8.91 -15.71
C PHE A 78 8.51 9.57 -15.49
N GLU A 79 9.45 8.89 -14.83
CA GLU A 79 10.81 9.40 -14.65
C GLU A 79 11.53 9.64 -15.97
N ALA A 80 11.41 8.71 -16.93
CA ALA A 80 12.02 8.86 -18.24
C ALA A 80 11.49 10.10 -19.01
N ARG A 81 10.31 10.60 -18.64
CA ARG A 81 9.69 11.81 -19.21
C ARG A 81 9.91 13.06 -18.34
N GLY A 82 10.60 12.94 -17.20
CA GLY A 82 10.83 14.03 -16.26
C GLY A 82 9.66 14.35 -15.33
N ASP A 83 8.63 13.51 -15.28
CA ASP A 83 7.47 13.68 -14.40
C ASP A 83 7.69 12.97 -13.06
N PHE A 84 8.51 13.58 -12.21
CA PHE A 84 8.95 12.96 -10.95
C PHE A 84 7.83 12.83 -9.91
N ASP A 85 6.84 13.72 -9.94
CA ASP A 85 5.71 13.66 -9.02
C ASP A 85 4.80 12.47 -9.33
N ALA A 86 4.48 12.24 -10.61
CA ALA A 86 3.73 11.07 -11.02
C ALA A 86 4.51 9.77 -10.79
N ALA A 87 5.84 9.80 -10.99
CA ALA A 87 6.71 8.67 -10.70
C ALA A 87 6.68 8.27 -9.22
N ASP A 88 6.81 9.25 -8.32
CA ASP A 88 6.72 9.05 -6.88
C ASP A 88 5.38 8.48 -6.47
N GLN A 89 4.29 9.02 -6.99
CA GLN A 89 2.96 8.52 -6.70
C GLN A 89 2.82 7.05 -7.10
N ALA A 90 3.29 6.68 -8.30
CA ALA A 90 3.24 5.30 -8.77
C ALA A 90 4.10 4.36 -7.89
N ARG A 91 5.30 4.77 -7.48
CA ARG A 91 6.15 3.99 -6.56
C ARG A 91 5.50 3.79 -5.21
N VAL A 92 5.02 4.88 -4.61
CA VAL A 92 4.41 4.86 -3.29
C VAL A 92 3.17 3.97 -3.28
N LYS A 93 2.37 3.98 -4.36
CA LYS A 93 1.25 3.04 -4.52
C LYS A 93 1.73 1.59 -4.59
N ALA A 94 2.74 1.30 -5.41
CA ALA A 94 3.32 -0.05 -5.53
C ALA A 94 3.85 -0.58 -4.20
N ASP A 95 4.59 0.24 -3.46
CA ASP A 95 5.16 -0.13 -2.17
C ASP A 95 4.08 -0.37 -1.11
N THR A 96 2.99 0.42 -1.15
CA THR A 96 1.85 0.24 -0.25
C THR A 96 1.13 -1.09 -0.52
N ILE A 97 0.91 -1.43 -1.79
CA ILE A 97 0.30 -2.70 -2.20
C ILE A 97 1.21 -3.86 -1.80
N ARG A 98 2.52 -3.76 -2.02
CA ARG A 98 3.50 -4.79 -1.64
C ARG A 98 3.47 -5.06 -0.14
N TRP A 99 3.48 -4.01 0.67
CA TRP A 99 3.38 -4.16 2.12
C TRP A 99 2.09 -4.89 2.53
N ALA A 100 0.95 -4.54 1.94
CA ALA A 100 -0.33 -5.18 2.22
C ALA A 100 -0.30 -6.67 1.81
N GLN A 101 0.26 -7.00 0.65
CA GLN A 101 0.42 -8.38 0.21
C GLN A 101 1.28 -9.19 1.19
N ASP A 102 2.39 -8.63 1.65
CA ASP A 102 3.28 -9.30 2.60
C ASP A 102 2.63 -9.47 3.98
N ALA A 103 1.83 -8.49 4.42
CA ALA A 103 1.05 -8.60 5.66
C ALA A 103 0.04 -9.75 5.58
N LEU A 104 -0.68 -9.88 4.45
CA LEU A 104 -1.61 -10.99 4.24
C LEU A 104 -0.89 -12.34 4.26
N ARG A 105 0.21 -12.48 3.50
CA ARG A 105 1.01 -13.72 3.46
C ARG A 105 1.54 -14.15 4.82
N ARG A 106 2.00 -13.20 5.64
CA ARG A 106 2.47 -13.48 7.01
C ARG A 106 1.33 -14.04 7.87
N LEU A 107 0.17 -13.41 7.82
CA LEU A 107 -0.99 -13.86 8.58
C LEU A 107 -1.53 -15.22 8.11
N GLU A 108 -1.44 -15.51 6.82
CA GLU A 108 -1.74 -16.84 6.27
C GLU A 108 -0.76 -17.90 6.81
N ALA A 109 0.54 -17.61 6.82
CA ALA A 109 1.54 -18.52 7.35
C ALA A 109 1.41 -18.77 8.87
N GLU A 110 1.02 -17.75 9.65
CA GLU A 110 0.78 -17.86 11.10
C GLU A 110 -0.53 -18.57 11.46
N GLY A 111 -1.48 -18.67 10.52
CA GLY A 111 -2.79 -19.30 10.74
C GLY A 111 -2.83 -20.81 10.44
N ASP A 112 -1.76 -21.33 9.82
CA ASP A 112 -1.58 -22.75 9.49
C ASP A 112 -0.81 -23.54 10.58
N GLU A 113 -0.38 -22.87 11.68
CA GLU A 113 0.21 -23.47 12.89
C GLU A 113 -0.82 -23.69 14.01
#